data_AF-A0A4Y3FNV3-F1
#
_entry.id   AF-A0A4Y3FNV3-F1
#
_cell.length_a   1.000
_cell.length_b   1.000
_cell.length_c   1.000
_cell.angle_alpha   90.00
_cell.angle_beta   90.00
_cell.angle_gamma   90.00
#
_symmetry.space_group_name_H-M   'P 1'
#
loop_
_entity.id
_entity.type
_entity.pdbx_description
1 polymer ?
#
loop_
_entity_poly.entity_id
_entity_poly.type
_entity_poly.pdbx_seq_one_letter_code
_entity_poly.pdbx_strand_id
1 'polypeptide(L)'
;MKSGSPEKYDYEYVRNGTANIFMASEFKAGKRVTRVTKRRTMKDFALFVKMLDDEEYPDVEVVILVMDNLSTHKEKALYETFTKDEAERILNKIEFHYTLKHASWLNAAEIEINVMDTECTDRRIGDTQRLV
;
A
#
# COMPACT_ATOMS: atom_id res chain seq x y z
N MET A 1 -25.98 -36.53 16.73
CA MET A 1 -26.81 -35.31 16.60
C MET A 1 -28.25 -35.66 16.92
N LYS A 2 -28.99 -34.84 17.68
CA LYS A 2 -30.44 -35.01 17.86
C LYS A 2 -31.18 -34.36 16.69
N SER A 3 -32.23 -35.02 16.20
CA SER A 3 -33.12 -34.45 15.17
C SER A 3 -33.73 -33.13 15.66
N GLY A 4 -33.78 -32.12 14.79
CA GLY A 4 -34.37 -30.80 15.09
C GLY A 4 -33.43 -29.76 15.71
N SER A 5 -32.13 -30.04 15.84
CA SER A 5 -31.13 -29.04 16.27
C SER A 5 -30.39 -28.46 15.06
N PRO A 6 -30.28 -27.13 14.90
CA PRO A 6 -29.43 -26.52 13.88
C PRO A 6 -27.98 -26.98 14.04
N GLU A 7 -27.31 -27.16 12.91
CA GLU A 7 -25.89 -27.50 12.88
C GLU A 7 -25.08 -26.39 13.59
N LYS A 8 -24.27 -26.78 14.58
CA LYS A 8 -23.39 -25.87 15.30
C LYS A 8 -22.01 -25.96 14.66
N TYR A 9 -21.60 -24.89 14.01
CA TYR A 9 -20.24 -24.74 13.51
C TYR A 9 -19.35 -24.24 14.64
N ASP A 10 -18.27 -24.97 14.93
CA ASP A 10 -17.23 -24.49 15.83
C ASP A 10 -16.44 -23.39 15.12
N TYR A 11 -16.13 -22.31 15.84
CA TYR A 11 -15.54 -21.08 15.30
C TYR A 11 -14.01 -21.17 15.32
N GLU A 12 -13.43 -22.20 14.72
CA GLU A 12 -11.97 -22.20 14.52
C GLU A 12 -11.60 -21.16 13.45
N TYR A 13 -10.90 -20.11 13.89
CA TYR A 13 -10.37 -19.11 12.97
C TYR A 13 -9.24 -19.72 12.15
N VAL A 14 -9.52 -19.98 10.87
CA VAL A 14 -8.50 -20.39 9.88
C VAL A 14 -8.01 -19.14 9.15
N ARG A 15 -6.72 -18.81 9.31
CA ARG A 15 -6.10 -17.68 8.59
C ARG A 15 -5.81 -18.08 7.14
N ASN A 16 -6.62 -17.60 6.20
CA ASN A 16 -6.47 -17.87 4.75
C ASN A 16 -5.37 -17.05 4.05
N GLY A 17 -4.35 -16.63 4.81
CA GLY A 17 -3.26 -15.76 4.34
C GLY A 17 -3.49 -14.27 4.63
N THR A 18 -2.72 -13.45 3.94
CA THR A 18 -2.75 -11.98 4.05
C THR A 18 -2.42 -11.36 2.70
N ALA A 19 -2.95 -10.17 2.45
CA ALA A 19 -2.52 -9.29 1.39
C ALA A 19 -1.93 -8.00 1.98
N ASN A 20 -1.19 -7.28 1.15
CA ASN A 20 -0.75 -5.92 1.41
C ASN A 20 -1.45 -4.98 0.43
N ILE A 21 -1.78 -3.78 0.88
CA ILE A 21 -2.30 -2.71 0.03
C ILE A 21 -1.36 -1.53 0.21
N PHE A 22 -0.68 -1.12 -0.87
CA PHE A 22 -0.06 0.20 -0.90
C PHE A 22 -1.14 1.25 -1.14
N MET A 23 -1.06 2.37 -0.43
CA MET A 23 -1.97 3.50 -0.54
C MET A 23 -1.13 4.78 -0.69
N ALA A 24 -1.39 5.55 -1.73
CA ALA A 24 -0.94 6.92 -1.87
C ALA A 24 -2.16 7.81 -2.01
N SER A 25 -2.18 8.95 -1.29
CA SER A 25 -3.30 9.88 -1.33
C SER A 25 -2.81 11.30 -1.60
N GLU A 26 -3.38 11.92 -2.62
CA GLU A 26 -3.22 13.34 -2.94
C GLU A 26 -4.53 14.07 -2.61
N PHE A 27 -4.65 14.52 -1.37
CA PHE A 27 -5.87 15.13 -0.84
C PHE A 27 -6.33 16.36 -1.62
N LYS A 28 -5.39 17.17 -2.13
CA LYS A 28 -5.73 18.39 -2.89
C LYS A 28 -6.38 18.08 -4.23
N ALA A 29 -5.99 16.98 -4.87
CA ALA A 29 -6.60 16.50 -6.11
C ALA A 29 -7.80 15.58 -5.87
N GLY A 30 -8.07 15.20 -4.61
CA GLY A 30 -9.08 14.18 -4.29
C GLY A 30 -8.75 12.81 -4.89
N LYS A 31 -7.46 12.53 -5.11
CA LYS A 31 -6.98 11.33 -5.80
C LYS A 31 -6.37 10.36 -4.78
N ARG A 32 -6.65 9.08 -4.96
CA ARG A 32 -6.00 7.98 -4.24
C ARG A 32 -5.57 6.91 -5.22
N VAL A 33 -4.42 6.30 -4.95
CA VAL A 33 -3.84 5.23 -5.75
C VAL A 33 -3.60 4.05 -4.83
N THR A 34 -4.13 2.89 -5.19
CA THR A 34 -3.96 1.66 -4.45
C THR A 34 -3.28 0.58 -5.29
N ARG A 35 -2.47 -0.26 -4.65
CA ARG A 35 -1.91 -1.46 -5.27
C ARG A 35 -1.94 -2.62 -4.30
N VAL A 36 -2.70 -3.66 -4.64
CA VAL A 36 -2.72 -4.92 -3.88
C VAL A 36 -1.51 -5.75 -4.27
N THR A 37 -0.76 -6.19 -3.27
CA THR A 37 0.39 -7.08 -3.43
C THR A 37 0.33 -8.23 -2.43
N LYS A 38 0.98 -9.35 -2.74
CA LYS A 38 1.08 -10.48 -1.79
C LYS A 38 1.99 -10.17 -0.60
N ARG A 39 2.99 -9.31 -0.82
CA ARG A 39 4.02 -8.93 0.16
C ARG A 39 4.29 -7.43 0.08
N ARG A 40 4.99 -6.91 1.09
CA ARG A 40 5.47 -5.52 1.16
C ARG A 40 7.01 -5.51 1.19
N THR A 41 7.65 -5.99 0.14
CA THR A 41 9.12 -6.02 0.03
C THR A 41 9.65 -4.70 -0.56
N MET A 42 10.97 -4.50 -0.54
CA MET A 42 11.62 -3.39 -1.26
C MET A 42 11.29 -3.42 -2.75
N LYS A 43 11.23 -4.61 -3.35
CA LYS A 43 10.81 -4.77 -4.75
C LYS A 43 9.37 -4.34 -4.99
N ASP A 44 8.45 -4.73 -4.11
CA ASP A 44 7.05 -4.33 -4.23
C ASP A 44 6.88 -2.81 -4.09
N PHE A 45 7.61 -2.21 -3.15
CA PHE A 45 7.64 -0.75 -2.96
C PHE A 45 8.21 -0.04 -4.21
N ALA A 46 9.33 -0.50 -4.75
CA ALA A 46 9.95 0.09 -5.94
C ALA A 46 9.03 0.05 -7.17
N LEU A 47 8.31 -1.06 -7.35
CA LEU A 47 7.30 -1.17 -8.41
C LEU A 47 6.11 -0.24 -8.19
N PHE A 48 5.71 -0.01 -6.94
CA PHE A 48 4.67 0.97 -6.63
C PHE A 48 5.12 2.40 -6.92
N VAL A 49 6.34 2.78 -6.52
CA VAL A 49 6.91 4.11 -6.82
C VAL A 49 7.04 4.34 -8.32
N LYS A 50 7.48 3.33 -9.09
CA LYS A 50 7.55 3.42 -10.55
C LYS A 50 6.16 3.63 -11.19
N MET A 51 5.12 2.97 -10.70
CA MET A 51 3.75 3.23 -11.16
C MET A 51 3.32 4.67 -10.87
N LEU A 52 3.65 5.20 -9.69
CA LEU A 52 3.35 6.60 -9.37
C LEU A 52 4.02 7.56 -10.36
N ASP A 53 5.29 7.30 -10.70
CA ASP A 53 6.05 8.11 -11.65
C ASP A 53 5.53 8.01 -13.09
N ASP A 54 5.36 6.79 -13.60
CA ASP A 54 5.09 6.52 -15.02
C ASP A 54 3.61 6.61 -15.40
N GLU A 55 2.71 6.20 -14.50
CA GLU A 55 1.30 6.00 -14.80
C GLU A 55 0.44 7.09 -14.14
N GLU A 56 0.68 7.37 -12.86
CA GLU A 56 -0.22 8.25 -12.09
C GLU A 56 0.13 9.73 -12.19
N TYR A 57 1.42 10.05 -12.35
CA TYR A 57 1.93 11.41 -12.44
C TYR A 57 2.97 11.56 -13.57
N PRO A 58 2.70 11.12 -14.82
CA PRO A 58 3.69 11.15 -15.90
C PRO A 58 4.23 12.56 -16.21
N ASP A 59 3.34 13.56 -16.17
CA ASP A 59 3.59 14.90 -16.69
C ASP A 59 4.02 15.93 -15.63
N VAL A 60 4.34 15.50 -14.41
CA VAL A 60 4.81 16.41 -13.35
C VAL A 60 6.33 16.45 -13.29
N GLU A 61 6.89 17.59 -12.88
CA GLU A 61 8.33 17.75 -12.73
C GLU A 61 8.87 16.99 -11.49
N VAL A 62 8.12 17.04 -10.39
CA VAL A 62 8.50 16.41 -9.11
C VAL A 62 7.27 15.83 -8.43
N VAL A 63 7.40 14.62 -7.87
CA VAL A 63 6.45 14.00 -6.94
C VAL A 63 7.09 13.96 -5.56
N ILE A 64 6.54 14.69 -4.61
CA ILE A 64 6.95 14.62 -3.20
C ILE A 64 6.19 13.49 -2.54
N LEU A 65 6.89 12.40 -2.21
CA LEU A 65 6.32 11.28 -1.49
C LEU A 65 6.59 11.40 0.01
N VAL A 66 5.56 11.79 0.76
CA VAL A 66 5.58 11.82 2.23
C VAL A 66 5.18 10.45 2.78
N MET A 67 6.03 9.83 3.60
CA MET A 67 5.79 8.47 4.11
C MET A 67 6.41 8.21 5.49
N ASP A 68 6.10 7.06 6.08
CA ASP A 68 6.72 6.60 7.32
C ASP A 68 8.14 6.05 7.11
N ASN A 69 8.80 5.65 8.20
CA ASN A 69 10.20 5.19 8.17
C ASN A 69 10.31 3.66 8.07
N LEU A 70 9.38 3.01 7.38
CA LEU A 70 9.43 1.56 7.21
C LEU A 70 10.75 1.15 6.54
N SER A 71 11.32 0.01 6.95
CA SER A 71 12.65 -0.43 6.47
C SER A 71 12.75 -0.60 4.94
N THR A 72 11.61 -0.80 4.26
CA THR A 72 11.50 -0.95 2.81
C THR A 72 11.34 0.37 2.06
N HIS A 73 10.97 1.46 2.74
CA HIS A 73 10.78 2.80 2.17
C HIS A 73 12.13 3.50 2.06
N LYS A 74 12.91 3.12 1.05
CA LYS A 74 14.27 3.63 0.83
C LYS A 74 14.57 3.72 -0.65
N GLU A 75 15.34 4.72 -1.04
CA GLU A 75 15.88 4.87 -2.40
C GLU A 75 16.61 3.61 -2.89
N LYS A 76 17.32 2.93 -1.97
CA LYS A 76 18.01 1.66 -2.25
C LYS A 76 17.07 0.60 -2.86
N ALA A 77 15.77 0.65 -2.56
CA ALA A 77 14.79 -0.26 -3.15
C ALA A 77 14.72 -0.13 -4.67
N LEU A 78 14.89 1.08 -5.21
CA LEU A 78 14.87 1.31 -6.66
C LEU A 78 16.11 0.71 -7.32
N TYR A 79 17.30 0.94 -6.76
CA TYR A 79 18.54 0.36 -7.25
C TYR A 79 18.61 -1.17 -7.13
N GLU A 80 17.97 -1.76 -6.10
CA GLU A 80 17.87 -3.21 -5.97
C GLU A 80 16.89 -3.84 -6.97
N THR A 81 15.95 -3.06 -7.51
CA THR A 81 14.85 -3.55 -8.34
C THR A 81 15.07 -3.27 -9.82
N PHE A 82 15.67 -2.14 -10.16
CA PHE A 82 15.82 -1.64 -11.52
C PHE A 82 17.29 -1.50 -11.94
N THR A 83 17.53 -1.27 -13.23
CA THR A 83 18.86 -0.85 -13.70
C THR A 83 19.21 0.50 -13.10
N LYS A 84 20.51 0.83 -13.06
CA LYS A 84 20.99 2.11 -12.54
C LYS A 84 20.30 3.29 -13.25
N ASP A 85 20.29 3.31 -14.57
CA ASP A 85 19.69 4.39 -15.37
C ASP A 85 18.20 4.57 -15.06
N GLU A 86 17.47 3.46 -14.88
CA GLU A 86 16.04 3.50 -14.58
C GLU A 86 15.77 3.95 -13.14
N ALA A 87 16.57 3.50 -12.17
CA ALA A 87 16.48 3.97 -10.80
C ALA A 87 16.79 5.47 -10.71
N GLU A 88 17.82 5.96 -11.39
CA GLU A 88 18.18 7.38 -11.44
C GLU A 88 17.10 8.21 -12.14
N ARG A 89 16.49 7.71 -13.24
CA ARG A 89 15.36 8.37 -13.89
C ARG A 89 14.21 8.62 -12.92
N ILE A 90 13.82 7.60 -12.15
CA ILE A 90 12.74 7.71 -11.17
C ILE A 90 13.16 8.66 -10.03
N LEU A 91 14.37 8.50 -9.48
CA LEU A 91 14.86 9.33 -8.36
C LEU A 91 15.06 10.80 -8.73
N ASN A 92 15.24 11.14 -10.01
CA ASN A 92 15.30 12.53 -10.46
C ASN A 92 13.95 13.24 -10.37
N LYS A 93 12.84 12.50 -10.31
CA LYS A 93 11.47 13.03 -10.22
C LYS A 93 10.81 12.76 -8.87
N ILE A 94 11.23 11.73 -8.14
CA ILE A 94 10.68 11.39 -6.81
C ILE A 94 11.52 12.01 -5.68
N GLU A 95 10.89 12.83 -4.84
CA GLU A 95 11.49 13.35 -3.61
C GLU A 95 10.88 12.67 -2.38
N PHE A 96 11.70 11.98 -1.58
CA PHE A 96 11.23 11.27 -0.39
C PHE A 96 11.26 12.14 0.86
N HIS A 97 10.11 12.32 1.50
CA HIS A 97 9.97 13.00 2.80
C HIS A 97 9.50 12.01 3.85
N TYR A 98 10.27 11.87 4.93
CA TYR A 98 9.92 10.94 6.01
C TYR A 98 9.27 11.68 7.18
N THR A 99 8.16 11.16 7.69
CA THR A 99 7.56 11.65 8.93
C THR A 99 8.50 11.39 10.12
N LEU A 100 8.35 12.15 11.20
CA LEU A 100 9.13 11.88 12.42
C LEU A 100 8.80 10.50 12.98
N LYS A 101 9.78 9.87 13.64
CA LYS A 101 9.55 8.59 14.34
C LYS A 101 8.44 8.78 15.38
N HIS A 102 7.52 7.83 15.45
CA HIS A 102 6.33 7.88 16.31
C HIS A 102 5.36 9.02 16.02
N ALA A 103 5.40 9.63 14.83
CA ALA A 103 4.48 10.68 14.40
C ALA A 103 3.57 10.23 13.24
N SER A 104 3.00 9.03 13.33
CA SER A 104 2.09 8.49 12.30
C SER A 104 0.88 9.40 12.03
N TRP A 105 0.45 10.18 13.03
CA TRP A 105 -0.63 11.17 12.91
C TRP A 105 -0.32 12.31 11.92
N LEU A 106 0.93 12.51 11.51
CA LEU A 106 1.32 13.43 10.44
C LEU A 106 1.28 12.79 9.05
N ASN A 107 1.17 11.46 8.97
CA ASN A 107 1.10 10.75 7.70
C ASN A 107 -0.35 10.67 7.23
N ALA A 108 -0.70 11.51 6.26
CA ALA A 108 -2.07 11.60 5.77
C ALA A 108 -2.55 10.30 5.10
N ALA A 109 -1.66 9.44 4.60
CA ALA A 109 -2.03 8.12 4.10
C ALA A 109 -2.68 7.24 5.18
N GLU A 110 -2.33 7.40 6.46
CA GLU A 110 -2.94 6.64 7.56
C GLU A 110 -4.43 6.99 7.75
N ILE A 111 -4.81 8.25 7.48
CA ILE A 111 -6.22 8.68 7.51
C ILE A 111 -6.98 7.97 6.39
N GLU A 112 -6.42 7.94 5.18
CA GLU A 112 -7.05 7.28 4.03
C GLU A 112 -7.15 5.76 4.23
N ILE A 113 -6.15 5.14 4.84
CA ILE A 113 -6.19 3.71 5.22
C ILE A 113 -7.31 3.45 6.23
N ASN A 114 -7.50 4.33 7.22
CA ASN A 114 -8.58 4.16 8.20
C ASN A 114 -9.98 4.26 7.55
N VAL A 115 -10.16 5.16 6.59
CA VAL A 115 -11.39 5.26 5.78
C VAL A 115 -11.58 3.99 4.95
N MET A 116 -10.55 3.53 4.26
CA MET A 116 -10.57 2.27 3.50
C MET A 116 -10.93 1.08 4.39
N ASP A 117 -10.38 1.01 5.61
CA ASP A 117 -10.67 -0.08 6.52
C ASP A 117 -12.14 -0.07 6.93
N THR A 118 -12.64 1.08 7.38
CA THR A 118 -14.04 1.23 7.83
C THR A 118 -15.05 0.94 6.71
N GLU A 119 -14.80 1.44 5.50
CA GLU A 119 -15.78 1.41 4.41
C GLU A 119 -15.65 0.16 3.52
N CYS A 120 -14.46 -0.45 3.44
CA CYS A 120 -14.17 -1.49 2.45
C CYS A 120 -13.68 -2.81 3.06
N THR A 121 -12.72 -2.76 3.99
CA THR A 121 -11.99 -3.96 4.46
C THR A 121 -12.45 -4.51 5.81
N ASP A 122 -13.30 -3.81 6.56
CA ASP A 122 -13.91 -4.26 7.82
C ASP A 122 -15.02 -5.32 7.59
N ARG A 123 -14.68 -6.34 6.82
CA ARG A 123 -15.53 -7.47 6.46
C ARG A 123 -14.67 -8.65 6.00
N ARG A 124 -15.29 -9.83 5.90
CA ARG A 124 -14.61 -11.02 5.36
C ARG A 124 -14.44 -10.90 3.85
N ILE A 125 -13.19 -11.03 3.39
CA ILE A 125 -12.82 -11.01 1.97
C ILE A 125 -12.24 -12.37 1.61
N GLY A 126 -12.95 -13.09 0.74
CA GLY A 126 -12.65 -14.50 0.42
C GLY A 126 -11.46 -14.70 -0.50
N ASP A 127 -11.10 -13.69 -1.30
CA ASP A 127 -9.99 -13.76 -2.26
C ASP A 127 -9.39 -12.36 -2.51
N THR A 128 -8.14 -12.32 -2.94
CA THR A 128 -7.42 -11.05 -3.17
C THR A 128 -7.87 -10.30 -4.43
N GLN A 129 -8.59 -10.95 -5.36
CA GLN A 129 -9.11 -10.29 -6.57
C GLN A 129 -10.27 -9.34 -6.23
N ARG A 130 -10.88 -9.49 -5.05
CA ARG A 130 -11.91 -8.58 -4.53
C ARG A 130 -11.36 -7.37 -3.77
N LEU A 131 -10.04 -7.25 -3.62
CA LEU A 131 -9.38 -6.13 -2.91
C LEU A 131 -9.08 -4.91 -3.82
N VAL A 132 -9.68 -4.86 -5.02
CA VAL A 132 -9.40 -3.86 -6.06
C VAL A 132 -10.34 -2.68 -5.95
#